data_AF-A0A1G0ZE99-F1
#
_entry.id   AF-A0A1G0ZE99-F1
#
_cell.length_a   1.000
_cell.length_b   1.000
_cell.length_c   1.000
_cell.angle_alpha   90.00
_cell.angle_beta   90.00
_cell.angle_gamma   90.00
#
_symmetry.space_group_name_H-M   'P 1'
#
loop_
_entity.id
_entity.type
_entity.pdbx_description
1 polymer ?
#
loop_
_entity_poly.entity_id
_entity_poly.type
_entity_poly.pdbx_seq_one_letter_code
_entity_poly.pdbx_strand_id
1 'polypeptide(L)'
;MTQEPDFPSLKKAFYMQFKEYEPQKREGNTWCYASTPSAYNDNVHYELIKRGVFFFVEFHIETYANGRDELIKELCAKFSFRQFAHFTYYSSNFWQTRMPVFSAEDVEKDIKAMRKIVESVIGMKQSAIPETISQLTVGICSMTLEELLKENLSIPPYQRAYCWRQGNILDLIEDIKVWQIDHNADDDIYHLGTIILKKNESGIAIVDGQQRLTTLAIWKAIKEATRDIPLLKNPLANNNQTENVRQCLLHARETVKNCPGSLDFQRIEFSVVILAANQPDDLAHTFFSNTNSAGKRLSDYDLLKTHHLRYVSDEMMATVMVNRWHQIEKAGQHGELLHQLLFRLRNWRNNTPFFLNADNTPSRDIFRHYTVEIEPIPGLLTPPHPFRFDSILSGGLEFFNYVEHYWKMLKDFNAHPVIRELTETFQWHSNGILYAGMKALAFLFYCRFGDIYLKEAVYCIAYRISSLRNKTRVMGKYLLTEPIFSQCTVYLDRVTYESEFLAWLLDTKHSYNITNLGNTAQHYWHTLAEFLERQEKLFALPGQKKSTLVFDAIKNQENKQ
;
A
#
# COMPACT_ATOMS: atom_id res chain seq x y z
N MET A 1 26.85 3.04 -48.08
CA MET A 1 25.74 2.19 -47.60
C MET A 1 26.26 1.42 -46.39
N THR A 2 26.14 1.98 -45.20
CA THR A 2 26.42 1.26 -43.95
C THR A 2 25.33 0.21 -43.79
N GLN A 3 25.70 -1.07 -43.88
CA GLN A 3 24.78 -2.18 -43.60
C GLN A 3 24.15 -1.95 -42.23
N GLU A 4 22.82 -2.04 -42.13
CA GLU A 4 22.17 -2.06 -40.83
C GLU A 4 22.74 -3.22 -40.01
N PRO A 5 23.04 -3.01 -38.71
CA PRO A 5 23.56 -4.08 -37.87
C PRO A 5 22.55 -5.24 -37.82
N ASP A 6 23.01 -6.44 -38.15
CA ASP A 6 22.19 -7.64 -38.11
C ASP A 6 21.84 -8.00 -36.65
N PHE A 7 20.58 -7.79 -36.27
CA PHE A 7 20.13 -7.99 -34.90
C PHE A 7 20.34 -9.43 -34.39
N PRO A 8 20.08 -10.50 -35.16
CA PRO A 8 20.49 -11.86 -34.82
C PRO A 8 21.97 -12.00 -34.43
N SER A 9 22.87 -11.39 -35.20
CA SER A 9 24.31 -11.41 -34.91
C SER A 9 24.65 -10.69 -33.60
N LEU A 10 24.03 -9.52 -33.36
CA LEU A 10 24.21 -8.77 -32.10
C LEU A 10 23.62 -9.50 -30.88
N LYS A 11 22.45 -10.13 -31.02
CA LYS A 11 21.84 -10.96 -29.96
C LYS A 11 22.75 -12.13 -29.57
N LYS A 12 23.34 -12.80 -30.56
CA LYS A 12 24.29 -13.89 -30.32
C LYS A 12 25.50 -13.39 -29.54
N ALA A 13 26.06 -12.24 -29.92
CA ALA A 13 27.16 -11.60 -29.20
C ALA A 13 26.78 -11.21 -27.77
N PHE A 14 25.58 -10.68 -27.56
CA PHE A 14 25.03 -10.32 -26.25
C PHE A 14 24.94 -11.54 -25.32
N TYR A 15 24.27 -12.62 -25.73
CA TYR A 15 24.13 -13.82 -24.89
C TYR A 15 25.46 -14.55 -24.63
N MET A 16 26.44 -14.45 -25.53
CA MET A 16 27.77 -15.01 -25.31
C MET A 16 28.45 -14.41 -24.06
N GLN A 17 28.15 -13.15 -23.71
CA GLN A 17 28.73 -12.48 -22.54
C GLN A 17 28.20 -12.99 -21.20
N PHE A 18 27.14 -13.80 -21.20
CA PHE A 18 26.49 -14.31 -19.99
C PHE A 18 26.45 -15.84 -19.94
N LYS A 19 27.17 -16.54 -20.84
CA LYS A 19 27.17 -18.01 -20.93
C LYS A 19 27.62 -18.72 -19.66
N GLU A 20 28.40 -18.04 -18.82
CA GLU A 20 29.03 -18.57 -17.61
C GLU A 20 28.03 -18.96 -16.49
N TYR A 21 26.79 -18.47 -16.52
CA TYR A 21 25.83 -18.67 -15.41
C TYR A 21 24.39 -19.05 -15.84
N GLU A 22 24.19 -19.54 -17.07
CA GLU A 22 22.87 -19.90 -17.63
C GLU A 22 21.74 -18.90 -17.30
N PRO A 23 21.84 -17.63 -17.76
CA PRO A 23 20.90 -16.59 -17.39
C PRO A 23 19.50 -16.89 -17.88
N GLN A 24 18.47 -16.39 -17.18
CA GLN A 24 17.14 -16.30 -17.76
C GLN A 24 17.21 -15.43 -19.02
N LYS A 25 16.71 -15.97 -20.13
CA LYS A 25 16.66 -15.29 -21.42
C LYS A 25 15.23 -14.94 -21.74
N ARG A 26 14.99 -13.69 -22.07
CA ARG A 26 13.73 -13.24 -22.67
C ARG A 26 14.08 -12.40 -23.87
N GLU A 27 13.27 -12.49 -24.92
CA GLU A 27 13.48 -11.66 -26.09
C GLU A 27 12.16 -11.23 -26.71
N GLY A 28 12.18 -10.03 -27.28
CA GLY A 28 11.14 -9.51 -28.13
C GLY A 28 11.68 -9.22 -29.53
N ASN A 29 10.81 -8.67 -30.37
CA ASN A 29 11.15 -8.28 -31.74
C ASN A 29 12.21 -7.15 -31.78
N THR A 30 12.32 -6.37 -30.71
CA THR A 30 13.20 -5.20 -30.63
C THR A 30 14.12 -5.21 -29.42
N TRP A 31 14.19 -6.29 -28.64
CA TRP A 31 15.05 -6.36 -27.46
C TRP A 31 15.44 -7.79 -27.09
N CYS A 32 16.53 -7.97 -26.37
CA CYS A 32 16.86 -9.22 -25.69
C CYS A 32 17.44 -8.94 -24.29
N TYR A 33 17.20 -9.88 -23.37
CA TYR A 33 17.39 -9.74 -21.93
C TYR A 33 18.28 -10.85 -21.40
N ALA A 34 19.16 -10.54 -20.45
CA ALA A 34 19.90 -11.51 -19.67
C ALA A 34 19.92 -11.12 -18.19
N SER A 35 19.47 -12.03 -17.32
CA SER A 35 19.54 -11.82 -15.86
C SER A 35 20.99 -11.82 -15.36
N THR A 36 21.21 -11.15 -14.23
CA THR A 36 22.52 -11.15 -13.56
C THR A 36 22.47 -11.95 -12.26
N PRO A 37 23.44 -12.83 -11.97
CA PRO A 37 23.58 -13.44 -10.65
C PRO A 37 23.96 -12.34 -9.66
N SER A 38 22.98 -11.82 -8.92
CA SER A 38 23.19 -10.78 -7.93
C SER A 38 22.33 -11.02 -6.70
N ALA A 39 22.72 -10.43 -5.57
CA ALA A 39 21.91 -10.43 -4.33
C ALA A 39 20.57 -9.67 -4.47
N TYR A 40 20.28 -9.13 -5.66
CA TYR A 40 19.13 -8.26 -5.96
C TYR A 40 18.05 -8.95 -6.81
N ASN A 41 18.10 -10.28 -6.93
CA ASN A 41 17.19 -11.15 -7.70
C ASN A 41 17.19 -10.85 -9.22
N ASP A 42 16.23 -11.42 -9.98
CA ASP A 42 16.01 -11.16 -11.42
C ASP A 42 15.58 -9.72 -11.73
N ASN A 43 15.45 -8.85 -10.71
CA ASN A 43 15.04 -7.46 -10.84
C ASN A 43 16.19 -6.53 -11.26
N VAL A 44 17.38 -7.09 -11.51
CA VAL A 44 18.56 -6.40 -12.02
C VAL A 44 19.14 -7.19 -13.18
N HIS A 45 19.21 -6.57 -14.36
CA HIS A 45 19.49 -7.28 -15.60
C HIS A 45 20.12 -6.40 -16.68
N TYR A 46 20.66 -7.05 -17.72
CA TYR A 46 21.13 -6.37 -18.91
C TYR A 46 20.13 -6.56 -20.05
N GLU A 47 20.02 -5.55 -20.91
CA GLU A 47 19.26 -5.63 -22.15
C GLU A 47 20.07 -5.10 -23.33
N LEU A 48 19.85 -5.69 -24.51
CA LEU A 48 20.21 -5.09 -25.79
C LEU A 48 18.90 -4.68 -26.48
N ILE A 49 18.70 -3.38 -26.67
CA ILE A 49 17.45 -2.81 -27.20
C ILE A 49 17.68 -2.11 -28.53
N LYS A 50 16.72 -2.28 -29.46
CA LYS A 50 16.61 -1.56 -30.73
C LYS A 50 15.68 -0.36 -30.55
N ARG A 51 16.21 0.85 -30.71
CA ARG A 51 15.44 2.11 -30.72
C ARG A 51 15.59 2.78 -32.10
N GLY A 52 14.57 2.63 -32.94
CA GLY A 52 14.64 3.07 -34.34
C GLY A 52 15.63 2.22 -35.14
N VAL A 53 16.64 2.85 -35.73
CA VAL A 53 17.71 2.19 -36.51
C VAL A 53 18.96 1.85 -35.68
N PHE A 54 18.96 2.18 -34.38
CA PHE A 54 20.12 2.05 -33.50
C PHE A 54 19.91 0.98 -32.42
N PHE A 55 21.00 0.36 -31.98
CA PHE A 55 21.04 -0.62 -30.89
C PHE A 55 21.81 -0.08 -29.70
N PHE A 56 21.40 -0.42 -28.48
CA PHE A 56 22.04 0.01 -27.25
C PHE A 56 22.09 -1.12 -26.23
N VAL A 57 23.18 -1.18 -25.46
CA VAL A 57 23.26 -1.99 -24.25
C VAL A 57 22.77 -1.14 -23.08
N GLU A 58 21.85 -1.70 -22.31
CA GLU A 58 21.25 -1.08 -21.12
C GLU A 58 21.41 -2.00 -19.91
N PHE A 59 21.65 -1.42 -18.74
CA PHE A 59 21.57 -2.10 -17.46
C PHE A 59 20.37 -1.57 -16.68
N HIS A 60 19.46 -2.45 -16.30
CA HIS A 60 18.17 -2.12 -15.72
C HIS A 60 18.10 -2.51 -14.25
N ILE A 61 17.43 -1.65 -13.48
CA ILE A 61 16.99 -1.90 -12.11
C ILE A 61 15.48 -1.70 -12.07
N GLU A 62 14.77 -2.79 -11.87
CA GLU A 62 13.32 -2.82 -11.75
C GLU A 62 12.83 -2.18 -10.45
N THR A 63 11.56 -1.77 -10.43
CA THR A 63 10.97 -1.06 -9.27
C THR A 63 11.09 -1.84 -7.96
N TYR A 64 11.07 -3.16 -8.04
CA TYR A 64 11.05 -4.08 -6.91
C TYR A 64 12.43 -4.67 -6.57
N ALA A 65 13.52 -4.14 -7.15
CA ALA A 65 14.86 -4.55 -6.75
C ALA A 65 15.11 -4.19 -5.26
N ASN A 66 15.62 -5.15 -4.49
CA ASN A 66 15.99 -4.92 -3.09
C ASN A 66 17.07 -3.82 -3.01
N GLY A 67 17.06 -2.96 -1.99
CA GLY A 67 18.10 -1.92 -1.83
C GLY A 67 18.25 -0.94 -3.01
N ARG A 68 17.21 -0.83 -3.87
CA ARG A 68 17.21 -0.05 -5.12
C ARG A 68 17.77 1.36 -4.95
N ASP A 69 17.34 2.09 -3.93
CA ASP A 69 17.71 3.51 -3.75
C ASP A 69 19.20 3.68 -3.40
N GLU A 70 19.76 2.78 -2.59
CA GLU A 70 21.19 2.76 -2.28
C GLU A 70 22.02 2.34 -3.50
N LEU A 71 21.58 1.29 -4.20
CA LEU A 71 22.22 0.81 -5.42
C LEU A 71 22.22 1.88 -6.52
N ILE A 72 21.10 2.58 -6.73
CA ILE A 72 21.03 3.72 -7.65
C ILE A 72 22.01 4.80 -7.22
N LYS A 73 22.03 5.17 -5.94
CA LYS A 73 22.91 6.24 -5.43
C LYS A 73 24.39 5.90 -5.65
N GLU A 74 24.81 4.67 -5.37
CA GLU A 74 26.19 4.22 -5.58
C GLU A 74 26.54 4.08 -7.07
N LEU A 75 25.63 3.56 -7.88
CA LEU A 75 25.80 3.50 -9.33
C LEU A 75 25.89 4.91 -9.92
N CYS A 76 25.05 5.86 -9.50
CA CYS A 76 25.13 7.26 -9.92
C CYS A 76 26.48 7.90 -9.57
N ALA A 77 27.10 7.52 -8.45
CA ALA A 77 28.42 8.02 -8.08
C ALA A 77 29.56 7.45 -8.95
N LYS A 78 29.39 6.25 -9.52
CA LYS A 78 30.42 5.56 -10.33
C LYS A 78 30.15 5.54 -11.84
N PHE A 79 28.90 5.70 -12.28
CA PHE A 79 28.50 5.76 -13.68
C PHE A 79 28.63 7.19 -14.20
N SER A 80 29.54 7.41 -15.15
CA SER A 80 29.68 8.67 -15.87
C SER A 80 28.70 8.85 -17.05
N PHE A 81 27.82 7.87 -17.29
CA PHE A 81 26.85 7.86 -18.39
C PHE A 81 25.47 8.38 -17.95
N ARG A 82 24.61 8.76 -18.91
CA ARG A 82 23.28 9.29 -18.59
C ARG A 82 22.39 8.17 -18.04
N GLN A 83 21.88 8.35 -16.82
CA GLN A 83 20.74 7.62 -16.29
C GLN A 83 19.48 8.05 -17.03
N PHE A 84 18.65 7.09 -17.39
CA PHE A 84 17.31 7.35 -17.91
C PHE A 84 16.29 6.69 -16.98
N ALA A 85 15.21 7.42 -16.71
CA ALA A 85 14.07 6.92 -15.94
C ALA A 85 12.89 6.76 -16.90
N HIS A 86 12.25 5.58 -16.90
CA HIS A 86 11.00 5.38 -17.62
C HIS A 86 9.81 5.49 -16.65
N PHE A 87 8.81 6.31 -17.00
CA PHE A 87 7.59 6.46 -16.22
C PHE A 87 6.49 5.54 -16.78
N THR A 88 6.55 4.25 -16.45
CA THR A 88 5.48 3.27 -16.72
C THR A 88 5.09 2.55 -15.42
N TYR A 89 4.09 1.64 -15.48
CA TYR A 89 3.56 0.87 -14.34
C TYR A 89 4.65 0.07 -13.58
N TYR A 90 5.78 -0.20 -14.24
CA TYR A 90 7.04 -0.70 -13.68
C TYR A 90 8.09 0.42 -13.83
N SER A 91 8.18 1.34 -12.88
CA SER A 91 9.18 2.43 -12.96
C SER A 91 10.62 1.88 -12.91
N SER A 92 11.26 1.62 -14.05
CA SER A 92 12.65 1.16 -14.11
C SER A 92 13.63 2.33 -14.25
N ASN A 93 14.77 2.22 -13.56
CA ASN A 93 15.94 3.05 -13.82
C ASN A 93 16.92 2.22 -14.65
N PHE A 94 17.44 2.80 -15.73
CA PHE A 94 18.46 2.13 -16.51
C PHE A 94 19.60 3.06 -16.89
N TRP A 95 20.77 2.45 -17.08
CA TRP A 95 21.96 3.11 -17.58
C TRP A 95 22.23 2.60 -18.98
N GLN A 96 22.44 3.52 -19.91
CA GLN A 96 22.67 3.24 -21.33
C GLN A 96 24.06 3.74 -21.74
N THR A 97 24.75 3.01 -22.63
CA THR A 97 25.98 3.53 -23.25
C THR A 97 25.68 4.70 -24.19
N ARG A 98 26.62 5.67 -24.26
CA ARG A 98 26.41 6.95 -24.97
C ARG A 98 26.35 6.80 -26.49
N MET A 99 26.95 5.76 -27.05
CA MET A 99 27.06 5.53 -28.49
C MET A 99 26.26 4.29 -28.87
N PRO A 100 25.58 4.28 -30.03
CA PRO A 100 24.96 3.07 -30.54
C PRO A 100 25.99 1.96 -30.77
N VAL A 101 25.53 0.73 -30.62
CA VAL A 101 26.25 -0.48 -31.02
C VAL A 101 26.10 -0.67 -32.52
N PHE A 102 27.22 -0.85 -33.22
CA PHE A 102 27.25 -1.09 -34.66
C PHE A 102 27.77 -2.49 -35.03
N SER A 103 28.44 -3.17 -34.09
CA SER A 103 29.06 -4.49 -34.30
C SER A 103 28.98 -5.38 -33.05
N ALA A 104 29.27 -6.68 -33.21
CA ALA A 104 29.37 -7.61 -32.09
C ALA A 104 30.50 -7.23 -31.10
N GLU A 105 31.59 -6.63 -31.61
CA GLU A 105 32.70 -6.14 -30.79
C GLU A 105 32.27 -4.97 -29.90
N ASP A 106 31.38 -4.10 -30.38
CA ASP A 106 30.81 -3.01 -29.60
C ASP A 106 29.94 -3.54 -28.45
N VAL A 107 29.13 -4.59 -28.68
CA VAL A 107 28.32 -5.23 -27.63
C VAL A 107 29.21 -5.77 -26.52
N GLU A 108 30.28 -6.49 -26.88
CA GLU A 108 31.21 -7.06 -25.92
C GLU A 108 31.92 -5.98 -25.11
N LYS A 109 32.39 -4.92 -25.79
CA LYS A 109 33.07 -3.79 -25.14
C LYS A 109 32.16 -3.07 -24.15
N ASP A 110 30.92 -2.77 -24.56
CA ASP A 110 29.96 -2.03 -23.74
C ASP A 110 29.50 -2.86 -22.52
N ILE A 111 29.22 -4.16 -22.70
CA ILE A 111 28.89 -5.05 -21.58
C ILE A 111 30.07 -5.15 -20.61
N LYS A 112 31.30 -5.35 -21.09
CA LYS A 112 32.49 -5.41 -20.23
C LYS A 112 32.69 -4.12 -19.43
N ALA A 113 32.47 -2.96 -20.06
CA ALA A 113 32.57 -1.67 -19.40
C ALA A 113 31.49 -1.50 -18.32
N MET A 114 30.23 -1.84 -18.62
CA MET A 114 29.15 -1.78 -17.63
C MET A 114 29.36 -2.78 -16.49
N ARG A 115 29.68 -4.05 -16.80
CA ARG A 115 29.95 -5.11 -15.80
C ARG A 115 31.04 -4.70 -14.84
N LYS A 116 32.16 -4.15 -15.32
CA LYS A 116 33.24 -3.67 -14.45
C LYS A 116 32.76 -2.67 -13.39
N ILE A 117 31.86 -1.77 -13.75
CA ILE A 117 31.31 -0.77 -12.81
C ILE A 117 30.28 -1.43 -11.90
N VAL A 118 29.31 -2.15 -12.48
CA VAL A 118 28.23 -2.82 -11.76
C VAL A 118 28.78 -3.81 -10.74
N GLU A 119 29.69 -4.69 -11.12
CA GLU A 119 30.32 -5.69 -10.24
C GLU A 119 31.15 -5.02 -9.14
N SER A 120 31.74 -3.84 -9.39
CA SER A 120 32.45 -3.05 -8.36
C SER A 120 31.53 -2.40 -7.32
N VAL A 121 30.22 -2.36 -7.58
CA VAL A 121 29.18 -1.84 -6.67
C VAL A 121 28.44 -3.01 -6.03
N ILE A 122 28.08 -4.01 -6.83
CA ILE A 122 27.30 -5.18 -6.43
C ILE A 122 28.12 -6.18 -5.61
N GLY A 123 29.46 -6.04 -5.56
CA GLY A 123 30.33 -6.76 -4.64
C GLY A 123 30.11 -8.28 -4.72
N MET A 124 30.74 -8.93 -5.71
CA MET A 124 30.66 -10.38 -5.90
C MET A 124 30.90 -11.15 -4.59
N LYS A 125 29.82 -11.53 -3.90
CA LYS A 125 29.79 -12.72 -3.05
C LYS A 125 29.36 -13.88 -3.92
N GLN A 126 30.30 -14.39 -4.72
CA GLN A 126 30.31 -15.81 -5.03
C GLN A 126 31.13 -16.51 -3.94
N SER A 127 30.72 -17.73 -3.58
CA SER A 127 31.36 -18.63 -2.61
C SER A 127 31.12 -18.31 -1.13
N ALA A 128 29.96 -18.72 -0.62
CA ALA A 128 29.85 -19.76 0.41
C ALA A 128 28.37 -19.87 0.80
N ILE A 129 27.76 -21.03 0.55
CA ILE A 129 26.53 -21.43 1.23
C ILE A 129 26.88 -21.43 2.73
N PRO A 130 26.26 -20.59 3.58
CA PRO A 130 26.52 -20.66 5.01
C PRO A 130 25.91 -21.96 5.52
N GLU A 131 26.75 -22.84 6.08
CA GLU A 131 26.36 -24.13 6.65
C GLU A 131 25.42 -24.02 7.87
N THR A 132 25.00 -22.81 8.27
CA THR A 132 24.05 -22.61 9.38
C THR A 132 23.50 -21.17 9.43
N ILE A 133 22.23 -20.98 9.80
CA ILE A 133 21.59 -19.65 9.96
C ILE A 133 22.37 -18.75 10.94
N SER A 134 23.07 -19.34 11.91
CA SER A 134 23.88 -18.63 12.91
C SER A 134 24.92 -17.68 12.28
N GLN A 135 25.43 -17.96 11.07
CA GLN A 135 26.47 -17.17 10.39
C GLN A 135 25.93 -16.04 9.47
N LEU A 136 24.62 -15.99 9.20
CA LEU A 136 24.03 -14.99 8.30
C LEU A 136 23.96 -13.57 8.92
N THR A 137 24.45 -12.56 8.21
CA THR A 137 24.11 -11.13 8.48
C THR A 137 22.69 -10.83 7.97
N VAL A 138 22.01 -9.84 8.59
CA VAL A 138 20.62 -9.42 8.28
C VAL A 138 20.32 -9.48 6.77
N GLY A 139 19.27 -10.18 6.37
CA GLY A 139 18.94 -10.36 4.95
C GLY A 139 17.78 -11.32 4.67
N ILE A 140 17.40 -11.38 3.39
CA ILE A 140 16.44 -12.36 2.86
C ILE A 140 17.26 -13.45 2.17
N CYS A 141 17.00 -14.71 2.49
CA CYS A 141 17.59 -15.86 1.79
C CYS A 141 16.50 -16.88 1.45
N SER A 142 16.77 -17.75 0.49
CA SER A 142 15.94 -18.93 0.25
C SER A 142 16.48 -20.09 1.08
N MET A 143 15.59 -20.88 1.68
CA MET A 143 15.95 -22.10 2.40
C MET A 143 14.92 -23.19 2.14
N THR A 144 15.39 -24.42 1.96
CA THR A 144 14.52 -25.59 1.87
C THR A 144 13.90 -25.90 3.23
N LEU A 145 12.75 -26.58 3.21
CA LEU A 145 12.11 -27.08 4.42
C LEU A 145 13.03 -28.05 5.16
N GLU A 146 13.81 -28.85 4.43
CA GLU A 146 14.80 -29.76 5.01
C GLU A 146 15.87 -29.03 5.85
N GLU A 147 16.38 -27.90 5.35
CA GLU A 147 17.35 -27.07 6.07
C GLU A 147 16.71 -26.38 7.27
N LEU A 148 15.55 -25.75 7.08
CA LEU A 148 14.85 -25.03 8.14
C LEU A 148 14.49 -25.91 9.34
N LEU A 149 14.14 -27.17 9.11
CA LEU A 149 13.79 -28.11 10.19
C LEU A 149 15.01 -28.68 10.93
N LYS A 150 16.22 -28.53 10.40
CA LYS A 150 17.48 -28.88 11.09
C LYS A 150 17.94 -27.77 12.04
N GLU A 151 17.50 -26.54 11.81
CA GLU A 151 17.90 -25.38 12.60
C GLU A 151 17.23 -25.37 13.98
N ASN A 152 17.93 -24.81 14.98
CA ASN A 152 17.42 -24.73 16.34
C ASN A 152 16.50 -23.50 16.51
N LEU A 153 15.36 -23.54 15.82
CA LEU A 153 14.35 -22.49 15.86
C LEU A 153 13.54 -22.56 17.18
N SER A 154 13.35 -21.40 17.79
CA SER A 154 12.57 -21.22 19.00
C SER A 154 11.21 -20.58 18.73
N ILE A 155 10.18 -20.98 19.47
CA ILE A 155 8.86 -20.37 19.44
C ILE A 155 8.74 -19.43 20.66
N PRO A 156 8.75 -18.10 20.47
CA PRO A 156 8.66 -17.16 21.56
C PRO A 156 7.32 -17.21 22.31
N PRO A 157 7.28 -16.84 23.61
CA PRO A 157 6.05 -16.93 24.42
C PRO A 157 4.93 -16.00 23.95
N TYR A 158 5.27 -14.91 23.26
CA TYR A 158 4.29 -13.98 22.66
C TYR A 158 3.64 -14.52 21.39
N GLN A 159 4.18 -15.58 20.78
CA GLN A 159 3.53 -16.22 19.66
C GLN A 159 2.25 -16.94 20.10
N ARG A 160 1.28 -17.01 19.18
CA ARG A 160 0.05 -17.75 19.45
C ARG A 160 0.35 -19.25 19.53
N ALA A 161 -0.36 -19.94 20.42
CA ALA A 161 -0.25 -21.40 20.48
C ALA A 161 -0.72 -22.06 19.18
N TYR A 162 -0.33 -23.32 18.95
CA TYR A 162 -0.77 -24.05 17.75
C TYR A 162 -2.30 -24.20 17.73
N CYS A 163 -2.94 -23.75 16.65
CA CYS A 163 -4.40 -23.66 16.57
C CYS A 163 -4.98 -24.08 15.21
N TRP A 164 -4.15 -24.56 14.28
CA TRP A 164 -4.62 -25.06 12.99
C TRP A 164 -5.56 -26.25 13.15
N ARG A 165 -6.68 -26.20 12.43
CA ARG A 165 -7.70 -27.26 12.38
C ARG A 165 -7.44 -28.18 11.19
N GLN A 166 -8.12 -29.32 11.16
CA GLN A 166 -8.00 -30.32 10.10
C GLN A 166 -8.06 -29.71 8.68
N GLY A 167 -9.01 -28.81 8.41
CA GLY A 167 -9.12 -28.15 7.11
C GLY A 167 -7.84 -27.43 6.68
N ASN A 168 -7.26 -26.58 7.54
CA ASN A 168 -6.03 -25.85 7.22
C ASN A 168 -4.84 -26.78 6.92
N ILE A 169 -4.79 -27.92 7.60
CA ILE A 169 -3.73 -28.91 7.43
C ILE A 169 -3.91 -29.63 6.09
N LEU A 170 -5.14 -30.02 5.76
CA LEU A 170 -5.46 -30.65 4.48
C LEU A 170 -5.18 -29.70 3.32
N ASP A 171 -5.63 -28.45 3.39
CA ASP A 171 -5.39 -27.43 2.37
C ASP A 171 -3.88 -27.29 2.08
N LEU A 172 -3.06 -27.17 3.13
CA LEU A 172 -1.59 -27.06 2.99
C LEU A 172 -0.99 -28.29 2.30
N ILE A 173 -1.39 -29.49 2.74
CA ILE A 173 -0.81 -30.74 2.25
C ILE A 173 -1.27 -31.01 0.82
N GLU A 174 -2.53 -30.71 0.49
CA GLU A 174 -3.09 -30.88 -0.84
C GLU A 174 -2.41 -29.95 -1.84
N ASP A 175 -2.20 -28.68 -1.48
CA ASP A 175 -1.51 -27.69 -2.32
C ASP A 175 -0.10 -28.16 -2.72
N ILE A 176 0.69 -28.63 -1.73
CA ILE A 176 2.04 -29.18 -2.00
C ILE A 176 1.95 -30.43 -2.89
N LYS A 177 1.00 -31.33 -2.63
CA LYS A 177 0.90 -32.60 -3.39
C LYS A 177 0.46 -32.39 -4.82
N VAL A 178 -0.53 -31.53 -5.05
CA VAL A 178 -0.99 -31.20 -6.41
C VAL A 178 0.20 -30.67 -7.21
N TRP A 179 0.97 -29.76 -6.62
CA TRP A 179 2.18 -29.28 -7.28
C TRP A 179 3.21 -30.39 -7.55
N GLN A 180 3.48 -31.29 -6.59
CA GLN A 180 4.44 -32.38 -6.78
C GLN A 180 4.01 -33.38 -7.86
N ILE A 181 2.70 -33.60 -8.02
CA ILE A 181 2.15 -34.47 -9.08
C ILE A 181 2.33 -33.81 -10.45
N ASP A 182 2.12 -32.49 -10.53
CA ASP A 182 2.21 -31.73 -11.77
C ASP A 182 3.66 -31.47 -12.22
N HIS A 183 4.63 -31.52 -11.30
CA HIS A 183 6.04 -31.15 -11.54
C HIS A 183 7.00 -32.31 -11.22
N ASN A 184 7.06 -33.27 -12.14
CA ASN A 184 7.84 -34.52 -12.01
C ASN A 184 9.34 -34.39 -12.40
N ALA A 185 9.83 -33.18 -12.69
CA ALA A 185 11.25 -32.93 -12.97
C ALA A 185 12.03 -32.70 -11.66
N ASP A 186 13.24 -33.25 -11.55
CA ASP A 186 14.05 -33.19 -10.32
C ASP A 186 14.50 -31.77 -9.92
N ASP A 187 14.47 -30.81 -10.86
CA ASP A 187 14.97 -29.44 -10.65
C ASP A 187 13.88 -28.40 -10.29
N ASP A 188 12.59 -28.78 -10.32
CA ASP A 188 11.51 -27.84 -9.99
C ASP A 188 11.38 -27.66 -8.47
N ILE A 189 11.25 -26.41 -8.00
CA ILE A 189 11.13 -26.04 -6.57
C ILE A 189 9.76 -25.45 -6.28
N TYR A 190 9.13 -25.89 -5.19
CA TYR A 190 7.86 -25.37 -4.69
C TYR A 190 8.09 -24.29 -3.64
N HIS A 191 7.76 -23.05 -3.99
CA HIS A 191 7.87 -21.93 -3.06
C HIS A 191 6.65 -21.82 -2.15
N LEU A 192 6.84 -22.14 -0.86
CA LEU A 192 5.79 -22.15 0.17
C LEU A 192 5.73 -20.84 0.98
N GLY A 193 5.95 -19.72 0.30
CA GLY A 193 5.87 -18.37 0.86
C GLY A 193 6.99 -18.01 1.83
N THR A 194 6.74 -17.02 2.68
CA THR A 194 7.78 -16.39 3.52
C THR A 194 7.76 -16.88 4.97
N ILE A 195 8.94 -16.99 5.59
CA ILE A 195 9.18 -17.19 7.02
C ILE A 195 9.98 -16.00 7.55
N ILE A 196 9.63 -15.49 8.74
CA ILE A 196 10.37 -14.39 9.36
C ILE A 196 10.97 -14.88 10.67
N LEU A 197 12.28 -14.69 10.78
CA LEU A 197 13.10 -15.12 11.89
C LEU A 197 13.81 -13.90 12.50
N LYS A 198 13.94 -13.90 13.83
CA LYS A 198 14.74 -12.91 14.56
C LYS A 198 15.84 -13.62 15.35
N LYS A 199 17.09 -13.20 15.17
CA LYS A 199 18.21 -13.65 15.99
C LYS A 199 18.13 -13.00 17.37
N ASN A 200 18.31 -13.79 18.42
CA ASN A 200 18.45 -13.37 19.81
C ASN A 200 19.77 -13.91 20.39
N GLU A 201 20.15 -13.48 21.59
CA GLU A 201 21.36 -13.95 22.27
C GLU A 201 21.40 -15.47 22.48
N SER A 202 20.22 -16.10 22.57
CA SER A 202 20.05 -17.53 22.87
C SER A 202 19.67 -18.41 21.67
N GLY A 203 19.59 -17.86 20.46
CA GLY A 203 19.20 -18.62 19.25
C GLY A 203 18.38 -17.82 18.24
N ILE A 204 17.58 -18.51 17.44
CA ILE A 204 16.75 -17.91 16.38
C ILE A 204 15.28 -18.09 16.74
N ALA A 205 14.53 -16.99 16.82
CA ALA A 205 13.13 -16.94 17.18
C ALA A 205 12.24 -16.83 15.94
N ILE A 206 11.17 -17.60 15.89
CA ILE A 206 10.15 -17.50 14.83
C ILE A 206 9.24 -16.30 15.11
N VAL A 207 9.19 -15.38 14.16
CA VAL A 207 8.28 -14.22 14.15
C VAL A 207 7.06 -14.50 13.28
N ASP A 208 7.24 -15.15 12.13
CA ASP A 208 6.16 -15.53 11.21
C ASP A 208 6.32 -16.95 10.67
N GLY A 209 5.20 -17.61 10.36
CA GLY A 209 5.20 -18.94 9.74
C GLY A 209 5.18 -20.13 10.71
N GLN A 210 5.05 -19.88 12.02
CA GLN A 210 5.03 -20.89 13.08
C GLN A 210 4.06 -22.06 12.79
N GLN A 211 2.81 -21.78 12.40
CA GLN A 211 1.80 -22.82 12.22
C GLN A 211 2.17 -23.77 11.06
N ARG A 212 2.58 -23.22 9.91
CA ARG A 212 3.05 -23.96 8.72
C ARG A 212 4.24 -24.86 9.08
N LEU A 213 5.29 -24.27 9.66
CA LEU A 213 6.50 -25.00 10.04
C LEU A 213 6.20 -26.11 11.06
N THR A 214 5.33 -25.84 12.05
CA THR A 214 4.94 -26.84 13.04
C THR A 214 4.19 -28.01 12.39
N THR A 215 3.24 -27.74 11.50
CA THR A 215 2.47 -28.78 10.79
C THR A 215 3.39 -29.65 9.92
N LEU A 216 4.32 -29.04 9.18
CA LEU A 216 5.28 -29.77 8.34
C LEU A 216 6.30 -30.56 9.17
N ALA A 217 6.74 -30.03 10.32
CA ALA A 217 7.55 -30.76 11.28
C ALA A 217 6.82 -32.00 11.83
N ILE A 218 5.53 -31.86 12.17
CA ILE A 218 4.67 -33.00 12.60
C ILE A 218 4.57 -34.03 11.47
N TRP A 219 4.45 -33.60 10.21
CA TRP A 219 4.45 -34.49 9.06
C TRP A 219 5.71 -35.33 8.97
N LYS A 220 6.88 -34.70 9.00
CA LYS A 220 8.17 -35.40 8.97
C LYS A 220 8.29 -36.41 10.11
N ALA A 221 7.95 -35.99 11.33
CA ALA A 221 8.07 -36.85 12.51
C ALA A 221 7.21 -38.12 12.40
N ILE A 222 6.02 -38.01 11.80
CA ILE A 222 5.08 -39.13 11.67
C ILE A 222 5.41 -40.01 10.47
N LYS A 223 5.68 -39.41 9.30
CA LYS A 223 5.82 -40.14 8.02
C LYS A 223 7.22 -40.67 7.78
N GLU A 224 8.25 -39.95 8.21
CA GLU A 224 9.65 -40.35 8.07
C GLU A 224 10.23 -40.94 9.37
N ALA A 225 9.39 -41.13 10.39
CA ALA A 225 9.76 -41.65 11.71
C ALA A 225 10.93 -40.92 12.40
N THR A 226 11.17 -39.65 12.03
CA THR A 226 12.26 -38.84 12.59
C THR A 226 11.85 -38.26 13.94
N ARG A 227 12.55 -38.65 15.02
CA ARG A 227 12.22 -38.20 16.38
C ARG A 227 12.96 -36.94 16.82
N ASP A 228 14.01 -36.54 16.10
CA ASP A 228 14.88 -35.44 16.50
C ASP A 228 14.70 -34.21 15.60
N ILE A 229 13.55 -33.55 15.75
CA ILE A 229 13.26 -32.28 15.07
C ILE A 229 13.30 -31.17 16.13
N PRO A 230 14.32 -30.29 16.14
CA PRO A 230 14.50 -29.25 17.16
C PRO A 230 13.24 -28.40 17.39
N LEU A 231 12.55 -28.01 16.32
CA LEU A 231 11.33 -27.20 16.41
C LEU A 231 10.25 -27.84 17.31
N LEU A 232 10.09 -29.16 17.29
CA LEU A 232 9.07 -29.88 18.07
C LEU A 232 9.43 -30.03 19.56
N LYS A 233 10.65 -29.67 19.96
CA LYS A 233 11.06 -29.63 21.38
C LYS A 233 10.58 -28.37 22.09
N ASN A 234 10.15 -27.35 21.35
CA ASN A 234 9.60 -26.11 21.92
C ASN A 234 8.28 -26.36 22.65
N PRO A 235 7.96 -25.56 23.68
CA PRO A 235 6.63 -25.58 24.28
C PRO A 235 5.60 -25.10 23.25
N LEU A 236 4.81 -26.02 22.70
CA LEU A 236 3.75 -25.70 21.74
C LEU A 236 2.48 -25.14 22.41
N ALA A 237 2.44 -25.13 23.75
CA ALA A 237 1.34 -24.65 24.58
C ALA A 237 1.79 -23.53 25.53
N ASN A 238 1.00 -22.45 25.62
CA ASN A 238 1.15 -21.44 26.67
C ASN A 238 0.38 -21.87 27.92
N ASN A 239 0.88 -21.49 29.11
CA ASN A 239 0.44 -21.97 30.43
C ASN A 239 -1.07 -21.84 30.73
N ASN A 240 -1.83 -21.07 29.95
CA ASN A 240 -3.27 -20.81 30.16
C ASN A 240 -4.21 -21.45 29.11
N GLN A 241 -3.72 -22.24 28.13
CA GLN A 241 -4.52 -22.79 27.02
C GLN A 241 -4.23 -24.27 26.70
N THR A 242 -3.85 -25.07 27.69
CA THR A 242 -3.28 -26.42 27.48
C THR A 242 -4.20 -27.41 26.77
N GLU A 243 -5.50 -27.44 27.07
CA GLU A 243 -6.39 -28.47 26.51
C GLU A 243 -6.72 -28.23 25.03
N ASN A 244 -7.09 -27.01 24.64
CA ASN A 244 -7.43 -26.69 23.24
C ASN A 244 -6.25 -26.92 22.30
N VAL A 245 -5.04 -26.53 22.73
CA VAL A 245 -3.81 -26.73 21.96
C VAL A 245 -3.47 -28.21 21.83
N ARG A 246 -3.62 -28.97 22.93
CA ARG A 246 -3.45 -30.43 22.92
C ARG A 246 -4.41 -31.08 21.93
N GLN A 247 -5.68 -30.66 21.91
CA GLN A 247 -6.66 -31.15 20.95
C GLN A 247 -6.27 -30.80 19.50
N CYS A 248 -5.82 -29.57 19.23
CA CYS A 248 -5.33 -29.18 17.89
C CYS A 248 -4.13 -30.03 17.44
N LEU A 249 -3.16 -30.29 18.34
CA LEU A 249 -2.01 -31.14 18.04
C LEU A 249 -2.38 -32.60 17.82
N LEU A 250 -3.33 -33.13 18.60
CA LEU A 250 -3.88 -34.49 18.40
C LEU A 250 -4.58 -34.61 17.04
N HIS A 251 -5.40 -33.62 16.69
CA HIS A 251 -6.05 -33.57 15.39
C HIS A 251 -5.03 -33.47 14.26
N ALA A 252 -3.99 -32.64 14.41
CA ALA A 252 -2.93 -32.53 13.42
C ALA A 252 -2.22 -33.87 13.21
N ARG A 253 -1.83 -34.54 14.31
CA ARG A 253 -1.22 -35.86 14.28
C ARG A 253 -2.10 -36.88 13.55
N GLU A 254 -3.38 -36.95 13.89
CA GLU A 254 -4.29 -37.93 13.30
C GLU A 254 -4.58 -37.62 11.82
N THR A 255 -4.77 -36.34 11.48
CA THR A 255 -4.96 -35.89 10.09
C THR A 255 -3.76 -36.29 9.24
N VAL A 256 -2.55 -35.94 9.68
CA VAL A 256 -1.32 -36.26 8.95
C VAL A 256 -1.10 -37.76 8.83
N LYS A 257 -1.34 -38.53 9.90
CA LYS A 257 -1.24 -40.00 9.86
C LYS A 257 -2.11 -40.60 8.76
N ASN A 258 -3.34 -40.11 8.62
CA ASN A 258 -4.33 -40.62 7.67
C ASN A 258 -4.18 -40.06 6.24
N CYS A 259 -3.39 -39.01 6.02
CA CYS A 259 -3.10 -38.53 4.68
C CYS A 259 -2.16 -39.49 3.92
N PRO A 260 -2.52 -39.97 2.70
CA PRO A 260 -1.65 -40.84 1.90
C PRO A 260 -0.53 -40.06 1.21
N GLY A 261 0.59 -40.71 0.87
CA GLY A 261 1.71 -40.11 0.12
C GLY A 261 2.84 -39.56 0.99
N SER A 262 3.92 -39.13 0.33
CA SER A 262 5.09 -38.46 0.90
C SER A 262 5.18 -37.02 0.40
N LEU A 263 5.95 -36.19 1.08
CA LEU A 263 6.29 -34.84 0.65
C LEU A 263 7.80 -34.79 0.45
N ASP A 264 8.28 -34.10 -0.58
CA ASP A 264 9.72 -33.93 -0.81
C ASP A 264 10.20 -32.63 -0.16
N PHE A 265 10.84 -32.76 0.99
CA PHE A 265 11.25 -31.62 1.80
C PHE A 265 12.45 -30.85 1.21
N GLN A 266 13.21 -31.45 0.29
CA GLN A 266 14.30 -30.78 -0.41
C GLN A 266 13.78 -29.87 -1.51
N ARG A 267 12.60 -30.18 -2.06
CA ARG A 267 11.95 -29.41 -3.13
C ARG A 267 10.93 -28.39 -2.64
N ILE A 268 10.75 -28.25 -1.32
CA ILE A 268 9.89 -27.22 -0.72
C ILE A 268 10.80 -26.11 -0.19
N GLU A 269 10.66 -24.90 -0.71
CA GLU A 269 11.48 -23.75 -0.35
C GLU A 269 10.66 -22.61 0.26
N PHE A 270 11.23 -21.93 1.23
CA PHE A 270 10.70 -20.69 1.79
C PHE A 270 11.64 -19.53 1.51
N SER A 271 11.07 -18.34 1.30
CA SER A 271 11.82 -17.11 1.47
C SER A 271 11.95 -16.80 2.96
N VAL A 272 13.16 -16.78 3.49
CA VAL A 272 13.45 -16.58 4.91
C VAL A 272 14.00 -15.16 5.11
N VAL A 273 13.29 -14.35 5.88
CA VAL A 273 13.77 -13.03 6.31
C VAL A 273 14.39 -13.17 7.69
N ILE A 274 15.67 -12.82 7.83
CA ILE A 274 16.41 -12.93 9.08
C ILE A 274 16.75 -11.53 9.60
N LEU A 275 16.28 -11.23 10.80
CA LEU A 275 16.53 -9.98 11.51
C LEU A 275 17.59 -10.17 12.58
N ALA A 276 18.52 -9.23 12.71
CA ALA A 276 19.55 -9.30 13.75
C ALA A 276 18.99 -8.94 15.12
N ALA A 277 19.70 -9.37 16.17
CA ALA A 277 19.33 -9.10 17.56
C ALA A 277 19.26 -7.60 17.89
N ASN A 278 20.10 -6.79 17.23
CA ASN A 278 20.13 -5.34 17.41
C ASN A 278 19.05 -4.60 16.60
N GLN A 279 18.26 -5.30 15.78
CA GLN A 279 17.16 -4.67 15.05
C GLN A 279 15.93 -4.56 15.95
N PRO A 280 15.18 -3.43 15.88
CA PRO A 280 13.95 -3.26 16.64
C PRO A 280 12.97 -4.40 16.36
N ASP A 281 12.27 -4.88 17.40
CA ASP A 281 11.18 -5.86 17.24
C ASP A 281 10.11 -5.37 16.22
N ASP A 282 9.93 -4.06 16.11
CA ASP A 282 9.01 -3.40 15.17
C ASP A 282 9.30 -3.68 13.69
N LEU A 283 10.57 -3.91 13.32
CA LEU A 283 10.94 -4.26 11.96
C LEU A 283 10.41 -5.66 11.61
N ALA A 284 10.47 -6.58 12.58
CA ALA A 284 9.92 -7.93 12.47
C ALA A 284 8.41 -7.93 12.30
N HIS A 285 7.73 -7.08 13.06
CA HIS A 285 6.29 -6.86 12.91
C HIS A 285 5.93 -6.23 11.56
N THR A 286 6.76 -5.36 11.01
CA THR A 286 6.56 -4.76 9.67
C THR A 286 6.64 -5.82 8.58
N PHE A 287 7.67 -6.68 8.62
CA PHE A 287 7.76 -7.80 7.69
C PHE A 287 6.57 -8.75 7.86
N PHE A 288 6.19 -9.07 9.12
CA PHE A 288 5.05 -9.95 9.43
C PHE A 288 3.74 -9.41 8.86
N SER A 289 3.49 -8.10 8.97
CA SER A 289 2.28 -7.48 8.41
C SER A 289 2.28 -7.50 6.88
N ASN A 290 3.45 -7.49 6.25
CA ASN A 290 3.58 -7.52 4.80
C ASN A 290 3.50 -8.94 4.22
N THR A 291 3.88 -9.98 4.98
CA THR A 291 3.89 -11.38 4.52
C THR A 291 2.60 -12.15 4.82
N ASN A 292 1.85 -11.79 5.88
CA ASN A 292 0.61 -12.48 6.27
C ASN A 292 -0.62 -12.13 5.40
N SER A 293 -0.43 -11.47 4.26
CA SER A 293 -1.49 -11.18 3.29
C SER A 293 -1.94 -12.42 2.50
N ALA A 294 -1.91 -13.61 3.09
CA ALA A 294 -2.48 -14.85 2.54
C ALA A 294 -4.03 -14.74 2.47
N GLY A 295 -4.48 -13.94 1.49
CA GLY A 295 -5.86 -13.82 1.04
C GLY A 295 -6.58 -12.52 1.40
N LYS A 296 -6.20 -11.80 2.47
CA LYS A 296 -6.82 -10.52 2.82
C LYS A 296 -5.76 -9.48 3.17
N ARG A 297 -5.55 -8.52 2.26
CA ARG A 297 -4.71 -7.33 2.48
C ARG A 297 -5.16 -6.65 3.78
N LEU A 298 -4.25 -6.45 4.74
CA LEU A 298 -4.50 -5.59 5.90
C LEU A 298 -4.95 -4.21 5.38
N SER A 299 -5.95 -3.63 6.03
CA SER A 299 -6.40 -2.30 5.64
C SER A 299 -5.31 -1.27 5.98
N ASP A 300 -5.28 -0.13 5.30
CA ASP A 300 -4.32 0.93 5.64
C ASP A 300 -4.51 1.41 7.08
N TYR A 301 -5.72 1.26 7.61
CA TYR A 301 -6.08 1.58 8.98
C TYR A 301 -5.37 0.64 9.96
N ASP A 302 -5.28 -0.66 9.64
CA ASP A 302 -4.52 -1.64 10.43
C ASP A 302 -3.02 -1.33 10.43
N LEU A 303 -2.50 -0.89 9.27
CA LEU A 303 -1.11 -0.45 9.14
C LEU A 303 -0.85 0.82 9.94
N LEU A 304 -1.73 1.82 9.87
CA LEU A 304 -1.62 3.06 10.65
C LEU A 304 -1.66 2.80 12.15
N LYS A 305 -2.60 1.96 12.61
CA LYS A 305 -2.67 1.53 14.01
C LYS A 305 -1.34 0.94 14.47
N THR A 306 -0.82 -0.01 13.70
CA THR A 306 0.45 -0.69 14.01
C THR A 306 1.62 0.29 13.99
N HIS A 307 1.68 1.19 13.01
CA HIS A 307 2.73 2.20 12.86
C HIS A 307 2.76 3.16 14.05
N HIS A 308 1.62 3.74 14.42
CA HIS A 308 1.58 4.73 15.49
C HIS A 308 1.75 4.10 16.88
N LEU A 309 1.35 2.84 17.10
CA LEU A 309 1.58 2.14 18.38
C LEU A 309 3.07 2.00 18.74
N ARG A 310 3.97 1.93 17.76
CA ARG A 310 5.43 1.81 17.97
C ARG A 310 6.02 2.96 18.79
N TYR A 311 5.39 4.12 18.70
CA TYR A 311 5.84 5.33 19.39
C TYR A 311 5.19 5.49 20.77
N VAL A 312 4.43 4.50 21.23
CA VAL A 312 3.83 4.48 22.58
C VAL A 312 4.66 3.56 23.46
N SER A 313 5.57 4.16 24.24
CA SER A 313 6.52 3.41 25.08
C SER A 313 5.87 2.74 26.30
N ASP A 314 4.75 3.27 26.78
CA ASP A 314 4.04 2.77 27.96
C ASP A 314 2.99 1.71 27.57
N GLU A 315 3.14 0.50 28.13
CA GLU A 315 2.31 -0.67 27.77
C GLU A 315 0.83 -0.50 28.18
N MET A 316 0.58 0.18 29.29
CA MET A 316 -0.79 0.48 29.74
C MET A 316 -1.47 1.45 28.78
N MET A 317 -0.77 2.50 28.38
CA MET A 317 -1.24 3.47 27.38
C MET A 317 -1.43 2.84 26.01
N ALA A 318 -0.51 1.98 25.57
CA ALA A 318 -0.65 1.23 24.32
C ALA A 318 -1.94 0.39 24.32
N THR A 319 -2.23 -0.29 25.43
CA THR A 319 -3.48 -1.05 25.61
C THR A 319 -4.72 -0.14 25.53
N VAL A 320 -4.69 1.03 26.18
CA VAL A 320 -5.78 2.02 26.10
C VAL A 320 -5.98 2.49 24.65
N MET A 321 -4.91 2.77 23.90
CA MET A 321 -5.01 3.21 22.50
C MET A 321 -5.57 2.11 21.60
N VAL A 322 -5.14 0.86 21.77
CA VAL A 322 -5.68 -0.30 21.05
C VAL A 322 -7.19 -0.41 21.28
N ASN A 323 -7.65 -0.26 22.52
CA ASN A 323 -9.07 -0.34 22.86
C ASN A 323 -9.88 0.83 22.26
N ARG A 324 -9.36 2.07 22.33
CA ARG A 324 -10.00 3.24 21.71
C ARG A 324 -10.12 3.06 20.19
N TRP A 325 -9.04 2.65 19.54
CA TRP A 325 -9.02 2.38 18.11
C TRP A 325 -10.04 1.29 17.73
N HIS A 326 -10.13 0.23 18.52
CA HIS A 326 -11.09 -0.84 18.28
C HIS A 326 -12.55 -0.38 18.33
N GLN A 327 -12.88 0.62 19.17
CA GLN A 327 -14.22 1.22 19.18
C GLN A 327 -14.54 1.92 17.85
N ILE A 328 -13.55 2.60 17.28
CA ILE A 328 -13.67 3.30 15.99
C ILE A 328 -13.79 2.29 14.84
N GLU A 329 -13.02 1.19 14.87
CA GLU A 329 -13.13 0.07 13.93
C GLU A 329 -14.54 -0.52 13.97
N LYS A 330 -15.05 -0.82 15.16
CA LYS A 330 -16.38 -1.39 15.37
C LYS A 330 -17.51 -0.48 14.89
N ALA A 331 -17.33 0.84 14.98
CA ALA A 331 -18.28 1.81 14.44
C ALA A 331 -18.31 1.84 12.90
N GLY A 332 -17.28 1.32 12.22
CA GLY A 332 -17.24 1.21 10.75
C GLY A 332 -17.04 2.55 10.00
N GLN A 333 -16.81 3.65 10.71
CA GLN A 333 -16.72 5.01 10.13
C GLN A 333 -15.28 5.46 9.85
N HIS A 334 -14.27 4.67 10.20
CA HIS A 334 -12.86 5.02 10.01
C HIS A 334 -12.51 5.30 8.53
N GLY A 335 -13.09 4.57 7.59
CA GLY A 335 -12.86 4.81 6.16
C GLY A 335 -13.49 6.11 5.65
N GLU A 336 -14.70 6.44 6.12
CA GLU A 336 -15.31 7.73 5.81
C GLU A 336 -14.45 8.88 6.38
N LEU A 337 -14.06 8.74 7.65
CA LEU A 337 -13.28 9.74 8.37
C LEU A 337 -11.91 9.99 7.74
N LEU A 338 -11.07 8.95 7.69
CA LEU A 338 -9.66 9.10 7.35
C LEU A 338 -9.46 9.28 5.85
N HIS A 339 -10.21 8.56 5.02
CA HIS A 339 -10.06 8.60 3.56
C HIS A 339 -11.00 9.61 2.89
N GLN A 340 -12.31 9.45 3.07
CA GLN A 340 -13.28 10.24 2.28
C GLN A 340 -13.34 11.71 2.69
N LEU A 341 -13.02 12.01 3.96
CA LEU A 341 -13.07 13.36 4.53
C LEU A 341 -11.66 13.92 4.77
N LEU A 342 -10.96 13.47 5.81
CA LEU A 342 -9.72 14.12 6.28
C LEU A 342 -8.60 14.07 5.24
N PHE A 343 -8.37 12.92 4.59
CA PHE A 343 -7.34 12.80 3.56
C PHE A 343 -7.62 13.73 2.38
N ARG A 344 -8.87 13.79 1.93
CA ARG A 344 -9.32 14.70 0.87
C ARG A 344 -9.10 16.16 1.24
N LEU A 345 -9.54 16.57 2.44
CA LEU A 345 -9.41 17.94 2.93
C LEU A 345 -7.95 18.36 3.05
N ARG A 346 -7.09 17.52 3.64
CA ARG A 346 -5.66 17.78 3.80
C ARG A 346 -4.96 17.96 2.46
N ASN A 347 -5.27 17.12 1.48
CA ASN A 347 -4.70 17.25 0.15
C ASN A 347 -5.15 18.54 -0.56
N TRP A 348 -6.42 18.93 -0.45
CA TRP A 348 -6.90 20.21 -0.96
C TRP A 348 -6.23 21.41 -0.31
N ARG A 349 -6.02 21.34 1.00
CA ARG A 349 -5.33 22.39 1.75
C ARG A 349 -3.91 22.64 1.24
N ASN A 350 -3.23 21.56 0.86
CA ASN A 350 -1.84 21.57 0.41
C ASN A 350 -1.70 21.66 -1.12
N ASN A 351 -2.80 21.73 -1.87
CA ASN A 351 -2.81 21.60 -3.34
C ASN A 351 -2.06 20.37 -3.85
N THR A 352 -2.11 19.26 -3.09
CA THR A 352 -1.43 18.02 -3.43
C THR A 352 -2.38 17.14 -4.26
N PRO A 353 -1.98 16.66 -5.45
CA PRO A 353 -2.82 15.76 -6.24
C PRO A 353 -2.84 14.36 -5.62
N PHE A 354 -4.03 13.73 -5.54
CA PHE A 354 -4.23 12.38 -4.99
C PHE A 354 -5.15 11.55 -5.91
N PHE A 355 -5.35 10.26 -5.63
CA PHE A 355 -6.26 9.41 -6.41
C PHE A 355 -7.47 8.99 -5.57
N LEU A 356 -8.69 9.32 -6.01
CA LEU A 356 -9.94 9.03 -5.28
C LEU A 356 -10.35 7.55 -5.23
N ASN A 357 -9.98 6.78 -6.26
CA ASN A 357 -10.45 5.41 -6.48
C ASN A 357 -9.32 4.39 -6.21
N ALA A 358 -8.47 4.66 -5.21
CA ALA A 358 -7.33 3.82 -4.86
C ALA A 358 -7.72 2.57 -4.04
N ASP A 359 -9.00 2.19 -4.02
CA ASP A 359 -9.49 1.09 -3.19
C ASP A 359 -8.78 -0.25 -3.52
N ASN A 360 -8.27 -0.38 -4.75
CA ASN A 360 -7.64 -1.59 -5.28
C ASN A 360 -6.24 -1.41 -5.91
N THR A 361 -5.55 -0.27 -5.71
CA THR A 361 -4.14 -0.13 -6.17
C THR A 361 -3.14 -0.29 -5.01
N PRO A 362 -1.90 -0.75 -5.27
CA PRO A 362 -0.83 -0.81 -4.26
C PRO A 362 -0.48 0.57 -3.69
N SER A 363 -0.73 1.63 -4.45
CA SER A 363 -0.54 3.05 -4.10
C SER A 363 -1.69 3.61 -3.25
N ARG A 364 -1.89 3.03 -2.08
CA ARG A 364 -2.78 3.59 -1.07
C ARG A 364 -2.05 4.68 -0.28
N ASP A 365 -2.24 5.91 -0.71
CA ASP A 365 -1.57 7.09 -0.15
C ASP A 365 -2.08 7.48 1.26
N ILE A 366 -3.09 6.81 1.80
CA ILE A 366 -3.60 7.06 3.16
C ILE A 366 -2.53 6.70 4.20
N PHE A 367 -1.91 5.52 4.09
CA PHE A 367 -0.87 5.11 5.02
C PHE A 367 0.28 6.12 4.98
N ARG A 368 0.84 6.41 3.80
CA ARG A 368 1.92 7.39 3.63
C ARG A 368 1.56 8.80 4.13
N HIS A 369 0.32 9.23 3.92
CA HIS A 369 -0.12 10.58 4.30
C HIS A 369 -0.25 10.78 5.80
N TYR A 370 -0.52 9.70 6.55
CA TYR A 370 -0.65 9.76 8.00
C TYR A 370 0.56 9.16 8.74
N THR A 371 1.48 8.48 8.04
CA THR A 371 2.72 8.00 8.65
C THR A 371 3.57 9.14 9.17
N VAL A 372 4.34 8.82 10.19
CA VAL A 372 5.20 9.74 10.92
C VAL A 372 6.38 10.16 10.04
N GLU A 373 6.44 11.44 9.70
CA GLU A 373 7.65 12.06 9.15
C GLU A 373 8.57 12.60 10.26
N ILE A 374 8.01 12.87 11.45
CA ILE A 374 8.70 13.48 12.58
C ILE A 374 8.43 12.67 13.85
N GLU A 375 9.47 12.03 14.37
CA GLU A 375 9.37 11.19 15.57
C GLU A 375 9.06 12.04 16.82
N PRO A 376 8.17 11.57 17.71
CA PRO A 376 7.91 12.24 18.98
C PRO A 376 9.15 12.16 19.89
N ILE A 377 9.42 13.23 20.63
CA ILE A 377 10.51 13.27 21.60
C ILE A 377 10.12 12.46 22.84
N PRO A 378 10.83 11.37 23.19
CA PRO A 378 10.49 10.55 24.34
C PRO A 378 10.47 11.36 25.64
N GLY A 379 9.41 11.21 26.44
CA GLY A 379 9.26 11.85 27.75
C GLY A 379 8.80 13.31 27.74
N LEU A 380 8.67 13.95 26.57
CA LEU A 380 8.07 15.29 26.46
C LEU A 380 6.54 15.16 26.43
N LEU A 381 5.88 15.67 27.47
CA LEU A 381 4.42 15.72 27.52
C LEU A 381 3.90 16.86 26.63
N THR A 382 3.17 16.53 25.57
CA THR A 382 2.45 17.54 24.78
C THR A 382 1.15 17.94 25.49
N PRO A 383 0.92 19.24 25.78
CA PRO A 383 -0.35 19.69 26.32
C PRO A 383 -1.49 19.44 25.32
N PRO A 384 -2.74 19.28 25.79
CA PRO A 384 -3.88 19.20 24.89
C PRO A 384 -4.07 20.53 24.17
N HIS A 385 -3.86 20.51 22.85
CA HIS A 385 -4.12 21.64 21.96
C HIS A 385 -5.26 21.29 21.00
N PRO A 386 -6.04 22.29 20.54
CA PRO A 386 -7.07 22.05 19.53
C PRO A 386 -6.42 21.54 18.24
N PHE A 387 -6.96 20.43 17.72
CA PHE A 387 -6.48 19.87 16.46
C PHE A 387 -6.94 20.73 15.29
N ARG A 388 -6.00 21.07 14.42
CA ARG A 388 -6.33 21.49 13.05
C ARG A 388 -6.40 20.26 12.16
N PHE A 389 -7.29 20.25 11.17
CA PHE A 389 -7.42 19.08 10.29
C PHE A 389 -6.15 18.86 9.44
N ASP A 390 -5.34 19.90 9.26
CA ASP A 390 -4.06 19.92 8.54
C ASP A 390 -2.85 19.83 9.48
N SER A 391 -3.05 19.48 10.77
CA SER A 391 -1.96 19.35 11.73
C SER A 391 -0.89 18.37 11.25
N ILE A 392 0.37 18.71 11.53
CA ILE A 392 1.48 17.75 11.45
C ILE A 392 1.26 16.73 12.57
N LEU A 393 1.23 15.44 12.23
CA LEU A 393 0.95 14.39 13.19
C LEU A 393 2.27 13.75 13.60
N SER A 394 2.67 13.89 14.86
CA SER A 394 3.75 13.07 15.40
C SER A 394 3.25 11.63 15.61
N GLY A 395 4.19 10.68 15.67
CA GLY A 395 3.88 9.31 16.03
C GLY A 395 3.22 9.18 17.41
N GLY A 396 2.56 8.04 17.63
CA GLY A 396 2.10 7.69 18.99
C GLY A 396 0.77 8.32 19.36
N LEU A 397 0.73 8.88 20.57
CA LEU A 397 -0.48 9.33 21.23
C LEU A 397 -1.24 10.43 20.46
N GLU A 398 -0.52 11.34 19.80
CA GLU A 398 -1.11 12.45 19.06
C GLU A 398 -1.99 12.00 17.90
N PHE A 399 -1.53 11.01 17.12
CA PHE A 399 -2.33 10.43 16.04
C PHE A 399 -3.63 9.81 16.57
N PHE A 400 -3.57 8.99 17.63
CA PHE A 400 -4.77 8.38 18.20
C PHE A 400 -5.76 9.43 18.73
N ASN A 401 -5.25 10.48 19.38
CA ASN A 401 -6.08 11.58 19.86
C ASN A 401 -6.70 12.40 18.71
N TYR A 402 -5.93 12.64 17.64
CA TYR A 402 -6.42 13.31 16.43
C TYR A 402 -7.56 12.53 15.78
N VAL A 403 -7.38 11.21 15.59
CA VAL A 403 -8.42 10.36 14.97
C VAL A 403 -9.66 10.29 15.86
N GLU A 404 -9.49 10.11 17.17
CA GLU A 404 -10.64 10.07 18.08
C GLU A 404 -11.40 11.40 18.15
N HIS A 405 -10.69 12.53 18.13
CA HIS A 405 -11.29 13.86 18.11
C HIS A 405 -12.23 14.03 16.91
N TYR A 406 -11.73 13.82 15.69
CA TYR A 406 -12.56 13.98 14.49
C TYR A 406 -13.59 12.86 14.32
N TRP A 407 -13.36 11.67 14.87
CA TRP A 407 -14.37 10.61 14.89
C TRP A 407 -15.60 11.02 15.71
N LYS A 408 -15.39 11.62 16.88
CA LYS A 408 -16.48 12.16 17.71
C LYS A 408 -17.27 13.22 16.94
N MET A 409 -16.58 14.17 16.30
CA MET A 409 -17.23 15.20 15.48
C MET A 409 -17.99 14.61 14.29
N LEU A 410 -17.45 13.59 13.62
CA LEU A 410 -18.09 12.93 12.48
C LEU A 410 -19.42 12.29 12.87
N LYS A 411 -19.49 11.69 14.06
CA LYS A 411 -20.70 11.07 14.58
C LYS A 411 -21.84 12.09 14.71
N ASP A 412 -21.56 13.24 15.32
CA ASP A 412 -22.54 14.31 15.53
C ASP A 412 -22.91 14.99 14.20
N PHE A 413 -21.92 15.22 13.34
CA PHE A 413 -22.10 15.74 11.99
C PHE A 413 -23.04 14.87 11.14
N ASN A 414 -22.78 13.56 11.08
CA ASN A 414 -23.62 12.62 10.31
C ASN A 414 -25.03 12.47 10.93
N ALA A 415 -25.19 12.75 12.23
CA ALA A 415 -26.50 12.73 12.87
C ALA A 415 -27.33 13.98 12.57
N HIS A 416 -26.70 15.09 12.14
CA HIS A 416 -27.39 16.35 11.92
C HIS A 416 -28.38 16.28 10.73
N PRO A 417 -29.63 16.79 10.87
CA PRO A 417 -30.68 16.63 9.86
C PRO A 417 -30.30 17.09 8.44
N VAL A 418 -29.62 18.24 8.33
CA VAL A 418 -29.22 18.78 7.02
C VAL A 418 -28.19 17.91 6.28
N ILE A 419 -27.35 17.19 7.02
CA ILE A 419 -26.35 16.30 6.45
C ILE A 419 -26.99 15.00 5.97
N ARG A 420 -27.98 14.49 6.70
CA ARG A 420 -28.81 13.35 6.25
C ARG A 420 -29.54 13.71 4.96
N GLU A 421 -30.19 14.87 4.92
CA GLU A 421 -30.88 15.34 3.72
C GLU A 421 -29.93 15.52 2.53
N LEU A 422 -28.75 16.13 2.74
CA LEU A 422 -27.71 16.25 1.70
C LEU A 422 -27.30 14.87 1.16
N THR A 423 -27.12 13.90 2.06
CA THR A 423 -26.71 12.53 1.75
C THR A 423 -27.78 11.80 0.95
N GLU A 424 -29.02 11.80 1.42
CA GLU A 424 -30.17 11.16 0.75
C GLU A 424 -30.41 11.76 -0.64
N THR A 425 -30.22 13.07 -0.78
CA THR A 425 -30.46 13.80 -2.04
C THR A 425 -29.39 13.52 -3.10
N PHE A 426 -28.11 13.54 -2.73
CA PHE A 426 -27.02 13.59 -3.73
C PHE A 426 -26.06 12.39 -3.74
N GLN A 427 -26.10 11.46 -2.78
CA GLN A 427 -25.11 10.37 -2.76
C GLN A 427 -25.24 9.42 -3.95
N TRP A 428 -26.46 9.23 -4.45
CA TRP A 428 -26.78 8.24 -5.47
C TRP A 428 -26.51 8.76 -6.89
N HIS A 429 -26.45 7.82 -7.85
CA HIS A 429 -26.35 8.10 -9.28
C HIS A 429 -25.08 8.89 -9.67
N SER A 430 -25.13 9.58 -10.81
CA SER A 430 -24.04 10.42 -11.36
C SER A 430 -23.61 11.61 -10.48
N ASN A 431 -24.25 11.83 -9.33
CA ASN A 431 -24.08 13.01 -8.48
C ASN A 431 -23.07 12.77 -7.35
N GLY A 432 -22.72 11.51 -7.08
CA GLY A 432 -21.90 11.10 -5.94
C GLY A 432 -20.56 11.83 -5.84
N ILE A 433 -19.94 12.21 -6.97
CA ILE A 433 -18.68 12.98 -6.96
C ILE A 433 -18.88 14.38 -6.37
N LEU A 434 -19.92 15.10 -6.79
CA LEU A 434 -20.19 16.45 -6.27
C LEU A 434 -20.63 16.40 -4.81
N TYR A 435 -21.47 15.42 -4.46
CA TYR A 435 -21.84 15.13 -3.08
C TYR A 435 -20.62 14.91 -2.19
N ALA A 436 -19.68 14.06 -2.64
CA ALA A 436 -18.47 13.76 -1.88
C ALA A 436 -17.67 15.04 -1.59
N GLY A 437 -17.63 15.97 -2.56
CA GLY A 437 -17.01 17.27 -2.37
C GLY A 437 -17.77 18.19 -1.40
N MET A 438 -19.10 18.28 -1.54
CA MET A 438 -19.95 19.08 -0.65
C MET A 438 -19.86 18.60 0.79
N LYS A 439 -19.96 17.29 1.02
CA LYS A 439 -19.91 16.70 2.36
C LYS A 439 -18.57 16.94 3.05
N ALA A 440 -17.46 16.82 2.32
CA ALA A 440 -16.14 17.11 2.87
C ALA A 440 -16.01 18.57 3.32
N LEU A 441 -16.44 19.53 2.49
CA LEU A 441 -16.39 20.95 2.84
C LEU A 441 -17.35 21.30 3.99
N ALA A 442 -18.55 20.71 4.01
CA ALA A 442 -19.49 20.87 5.11
C ALA A 442 -18.93 20.29 6.42
N PHE A 443 -18.23 19.17 6.36
CA PHE A 443 -17.55 18.60 7.51
C PHE A 443 -16.43 19.51 8.01
N LEU A 444 -15.63 20.12 7.11
CA LEU A 444 -14.61 21.09 7.52
C LEU A 444 -15.22 22.33 8.17
N PHE A 445 -16.33 22.84 7.64
CA PHE A 445 -17.07 23.94 8.26
C PHE A 445 -17.53 23.55 9.68
N TYR A 446 -18.14 22.37 9.83
CA TYR A 446 -18.57 21.85 11.13
C TYR A 446 -17.40 21.66 12.11
N CYS A 447 -16.25 21.18 11.63
CA CYS A 447 -15.04 21.04 12.45
C CYS A 447 -14.56 22.36 13.05
N ARG A 448 -14.80 23.48 12.35
CA ARG A 448 -14.37 24.81 12.79
C ARG A 448 -15.41 25.51 13.66
N PHE A 449 -16.68 25.49 13.23
CA PHE A 449 -17.73 26.35 13.79
C PHE A 449 -18.83 25.57 14.52
N GLY A 450 -18.80 24.24 14.48
CA GLY A 450 -19.86 23.40 15.01
C GLY A 450 -21.13 23.47 14.15
N ASP A 451 -22.29 23.39 14.81
CA ASP A 451 -23.60 23.39 14.17
C ASP A 451 -24.14 24.78 13.84
N ILE A 452 -23.50 25.84 14.35
CA ILE A 452 -23.86 27.24 14.10
C ILE A 452 -23.78 27.52 12.59
N TYR A 453 -24.90 27.94 12.00
CA TYR A 453 -25.05 28.20 10.56
C TYR A 453 -24.72 27.02 9.64
N LEU A 454 -24.68 25.77 10.14
CA LEU A 454 -24.36 24.61 9.32
C LEU A 454 -25.34 24.43 8.15
N LYS A 455 -26.62 24.75 8.35
CA LYS A 455 -27.65 24.62 7.30
C LYS A 455 -27.40 25.61 6.15
N GLU A 456 -27.14 26.85 6.51
CA GLU A 456 -26.77 27.95 5.61
C GLU A 456 -25.47 27.62 4.87
N ALA A 457 -24.48 27.06 5.56
CA ALA A 457 -23.23 26.62 4.96
C ALA A 457 -23.44 25.50 3.94
N VAL A 458 -24.20 24.45 4.29
CA VAL A 458 -24.51 23.35 3.36
C VAL A 458 -25.26 23.85 2.14
N TYR A 459 -26.23 24.75 2.32
CA TYR A 459 -26.93 25.42 1.23
C TYR A 459 -25.98 26.19 0.30
N CYS A 460 -25.12 27.03 0.85
CA CYS A 460 -24.16 27.82 0.08
C CYS A 460 -23.14 26.94 -0.64
N ILE A 461 -22.60 25.92 0.03
CA ILE A 461 -21.66 24.94 -0.53
C ILE A 461 -22.33 24.17 -1.66
N ALA A 462 -23.54 23.65 -1.46
CA ALA A 462 -24.27 22.89 -2.48
C ALA A 462 -24.50 23.74 -3.73
N TYR A 463 -24.96 24.99 -3.56
CA TYR A 463 -25.14 25.91 -4.68
C TYR A 463 -23.80 26.20 -5.40
N ARG A 464 -22.74 26.47 -4.64
CA ARG A 464 -21.43 26.84 -5.18
C ARG A 464 -20.75 25.70 -5.94
N ILE A 465 -20.68 24.50 -5.34
CA ILE A 465 -20.03 23.32 -5.94
C ILE A 465 -20.82 22.79 -7.14
N SER A 466 -22.13 23.02 -7.17
CA SER A 466 -22.96 22.66 -8.33
C SER A 466 -22.47 23.30 -9.62
N SER A 467 -21.72 24.39 -9.55
CA SER A 467 -21.14 25.03 -10.73
C SER A 467 -20.31 24.09 -11.63
N LEU A 468 -19.72 23.06 -11.05
CA LEU A 468 -18.94 22.04 -11.77
C LEU A 468 -19.81 21.15 -12.66
N ARG A 469 -21.14 21.14 -12.46
CA ARG A 469 -22.08 20.36 -13.29
C ARG A 469 -22.27 20.96 -14.69
N ASN A 470 -21.87 22.20 -14.92
CA ASN A 470 -21.81 22.78 -16.28
C ASN A 470 -20.81 22.11 -17.21
N LYS A 471 -19.90 21.29 -16.69
CA LYS A 471 -19.05 20.46 -17.53
C LYS A 471 -19.84 19.26 -18.05
N THR A 472 -19.62 18.87 -19.31
CA THR A 472 -20.37 17.79 -19.99
C THR A 472 -20.40 16.46 -19.23
N ARG A 473 -19.33 16.13 -18.49
CA ARG A 473 -19.28 14.94 -17.62
C ARG A 473 -18.70 15.31 -16.26
N VAL A 474 -19.34 14.87 -15.18
CA VAL A 474 -18.75 14.93 -13.84
C VAL A 474 -17.76 13.78 -13.68
N MET A 475 -16.52 14.10 -13.33
CA MET A 475 -15.43 13.13 -13.24
C MET A 475 -14.73 13.25 -11.89
N GLY A 476 -14.22 12.13 -11.37
CA GLY A 476 -13.46 12.13 -10.11
C GLY A 476 -12.30 13.12 -10.11
N LYS A 477 -11.66 13.35 -11.26
CA LYS A 477 -10.60 14.37 -11.41
C LYS A 477 -11.00 15.76 -10.91
N TYR A 478 -12.29 16.10 -10.84
CA TYR A 478 -12.73 17.38 -10.30
C TYR A 478 -12.37 17.56 -8.84
N LEU A 479 -12.45 16.50 -8.04
CA LEU A 479 -11.99 16.56 -6.65
C LEU A 479 -10.46 16.60 -6.55
N LEU A 480 -9.71 16.63 -7.66
CA LEU A 480 -8.25 16.67 -7.65
C LEU A 480 -7.73 18.00 -8.22
N THR A 481 -8.34 18.47 -9.30
CA THR A 481 -7.80 19.57 -10.10
C THR A 481 -8.58 20.87 -9.98
N GLU A 482 -9.81 20.85 -9.46
CA GLU A 482 -10.65 22.06 -9.44
C GLU A 482 -10.25 22.98 -8.28
N PRO A 483 -9.86 24.24 -8.56
CA PRO A 483 -9.40 25.19 -7.54
C PRO A 483 -10.44 25.49 -6.46
N ILE A 484 -11.73 25.31 -6.76
CA ILE A 484 -12.82 25.66 -5.84
C ILE A 484 -12.71 24.91 -4.52
N PHE A 485 -12.24 23.66 -4.53
CA PHE A 485 -12.09 22.87 -3.31
C PHE A 485 -10.92 23.37 -2.45
N SER A 486 -9.75 23.59 -3.06
CA SER A 486 -8.59 24.13 -2.33
C SER A 486 -8.86 25.55 -1.83
N GLN A 487 -9.48 26.40 -2.64
CA GLN A 487 -9.91 27.74 -2.22
C GLN A 487 -10.86 27.68 -1.01
N CYS A 488 -11.88 26.82 -1.03
CA CYS A 488 -12.78 26.64 0.12
C CYS A 488 -12.01 26.23 1.38
N THR A 489 -11.09 25.26 1.29
CA THR A 489 -10.31 24.82 2.46
C THR A 489 -9.40 25.92 3.02
N VAL A 490 -8.75 26.69 2.15
CA VAL A 490 -7.88 27.82 2.54
C VAL A 490 -8.70 28.94 3.16
N TYR A 491 -9.86 29.26 2.59
CA TYR A 491 -10.71 30.34 3.06
C TYR A 491 -11.37 29.99 4.39
N LEU A 492 -11.92 28.77 4.51
CA LEU A 492 -12.44 28.22 5.77
C LEU A 492 -11.39 28.28 6.88
N ASP A 493 -10.11 28.04 6.56
CA ASP A 493 -9.04 28.12 7.55
C ASP A 493 -8.75 29.57 8.03
N ARG A 494 -9.04 30.57 7.19
CA ARG A 494 -8.67 31.98 7.43
C ARG A 494 -9.77 32.84 8.02
N VAL A 495 -11.03 32.51 7.79
CA VAL A 495 -12.17 33.33 8.24
C VAL A 495 -12.33 33.32 9.75
N THR A 496 -12.63 34.45 10.35
CA THR A 496 -12.88 34.52 11.80
C THR A 496 -14.32 34.08 12.09
N TYR A 497 -15.26 34.48 11.23
CA TYR A 497 -16.69 34.24 11.42
C TYR A 497 -17.29 33.43 10.29
N GLU A 498 -18.35 32.68 10.60
CA GLU A 498 -19.13 31.87 9.66
C GLU A 498 -19.64 32.73 8.50
N SER A 499 -20.16 33.92 8.82
CA SER A 499 -20.74 34.85 7.85
C SER A 499 -19.76 35.29 6.77
N GLU A 500 -18.47 35.40 7.09
CA GLU A 500 -17.44 35.78 6.11
C GLU A 500 -17.26 34.68 5.06
N PHE A 501 -17.29 33.42 5.49
CA PHE A 501 -17.23 32.28 4.58
C PHE A 501 -18.49 32.19 3.70
N LEU A 502 -19.68 32.36 4.29
CA LEU A 502 -20.93 32.38 3.54
C LEU A 502 -20.96 33.53 2.52
N ALA A 503 -20.52 34.71 2.91
CA ALA A 503 -20.44 35.87 2.01
C ALA A 503 -19.50 35.59 0.83
N TRP A 504 -18.34 34.97 1.08
CA TRP A 504 -17.40 34.58 0.03
C TRP A 504 -17.97 33.53 -0.93
N LEU A 505 -18.68 32.51 -0.42
CA LEU A 505 -19.34 31.50 -1.26
C LEU A 505 -20.41 32.11 -2.17
N LEU A 506 -21.10 33.16 -1.69
CA LEU A 506 -22.21 33.82 -2.38
C LEU A 506 -21.79 35.04 -3.22
N ASP A 507 -20.49 35.38 -3.28
CA ASP A 507 -19.99 36.56 -4.00
C ASP A 507 -20.45 36.55 -5.48
N THR A 508 -21.18 37.61 -5.85
CA THR A 508 -21.80 37.81 -7.16
C THR A 508 -20.79 37.94 -8.30
N LYS A 509 -19.52 38.24 -8.00
CA LYS A 509 -18.43 38.21 -9.00
C LYS A 509 -18.23 36.83 -9.62
N HIS A 510 -18.74 35.79 -8.97
CA HIS A 510 -18.72 34.45 -9.48
C HIS A 510 -20.10 33.97 -9.96
N SER A 511 -20.94 34.90 -10.45
CA SER A 511 -22.27 34.61 -11.01
C SER A 511 -22.22 33.42 -11.96
N TYR A 512 -22.98 32.40 -11.62
CA TYR A 512 -22.96 31.13 -12.32
C TYR A 512 -24.22 30.99 -13.18
N ASN A 513 -24.04 30.95 -14.50
CA ASN A 513 -25.11 30.65 -15.45
C ASN A 513 -25.13 29.14 -15.71
N ILE A 514 -26.31 28.52 -15.69
CA ILE A 514 -26.45 27.11 -16.08
C ILE A 514 -26.26 27.00 -17.60
N THR A 515 -25.32 26.16 -18.04
CA THR A 515 -24.97 25.96 -19.46
C THR A 515 -25.06 24.51 -19.91
N ASN A 516 -25.00 23.53 -18.99
CA ASN A 516 -25.12 22.11 -19.34
C ASN A 516 -26.52 21.58 -19.04
N LEU A 517 -27.23 21.23 -20.10
CA LEU A 517 -28.58 20.68 -20.07
C LEU A 517 -28.69 19.28 -20.69
N GLY A 518 -27.61 18.50 -20.72
CA GLY A 518 -27.77 17.07 -21.03
C GLY A 518 -28.75 16.42 -20.06
N ASN A 519 -29.46 15.36 -20.47
CA ASN A 519 -30.51 14.71 -19.67
C ASN A 519 -30.09 14.44 -18.21
N THR A 520 -28.86 13.94 -18.03
CA THR A 520 -28.28 13.69 -16.70
C THR A 520 -28.06 14.98 -15.91
N ALA A 521 -27.65 16.07 -16.55
CA ALA A 521 -27.44 17.38 -15.90
C ALA A 521 -28.77 18.05 -15.52
N GLN A 522 -29.80 17.99 -16.38
CA GLN A 522 -31.14 18.51 -16.05
C GLN A 522 -31.70 17.87 -14.77
N HIS A 523 -31.62 16.53 -14.65
CA HIS A 523 -32.08 15.84 -13.44
C HIS A 523 -31.36 16.33 -12.18
N TYR A 524 -30.05 16.57 -12.26
CA TYR A 524 -29.29 17.16 -11.14
C TYR A 524 -29.76 18.57 -10.80
N TRP A 525 -30.01 19.42 -11.82
CA TRP A 525 -30.46 20.80 -11.59
C TRP A 525 -31.81 20.87 -10.91
N HIS A 526 -32.77 20.03 -11.31
CA HIS A 526 -34.05 19.91 -10.60
C HIS A 526 -33.86 19.44 -9.16
N THR A 527 -33.07 18.38 -8.95
CA THR A 527 -32.75 17.86 -7.62
C THR A 527 -32.15 18.94 -6.71
N LEU A 528 -31.22 19.74 -7.25
CA LEU A 528 -30.62 20.87 -6.56
C LEU A 528 -31.64 21.95 -6.22
N ALA A 529 -32.46 22.36 -7.19
CA ALA A 529 -33.44 23.42 -6.98
C ALA A 529 -34.42 23.08 -5.86
N GLU A 530 -34.95 21.85 -5.86
CA GLU A 530 -35.85 21.35 -4.82
C GLU A 530 -35.16 21.28 -3.45
N PHE A 531 -33.91 20.81 -3.39
CA PHE A 531 -33.12 20.80 -2.16
C PHE A 531 -32.94 22.22 -1.60
N LEU A 532 -32.53 23.17 -2.44
CA LEU A 532 -32.35 24.57 -2.04
C LEU A 532 -33.67 25.20 -1.58
N GLU A 533 -34.78 24.91 -2.27
CA GLU A 533 -36.11 25.43 -1.89
C GLU A 533 -36.56 24.90 -0.52
N ARG A 534 -36.31 23.63 -0.21
CA ARG A 534 -36.58 23.06 1.11
C ARG A 534 -35.74 23.74 2.20
N GLN A 535 -34.46 23.97 1.95
CA GLN A 535 -33.59 24.69 2.90
C GLN A 535 -34.04 26.14 3.12
N GLU A 536 -34.43 26.86 2.07
CA GLU A 536 -34.94 28.24 2.14
C GLU A 536 -36.27 28.39 2.89
N LYS A 537 -36.98 27.29 3.16
CA LYS A 537 -38.16 27.29 4.05
C LYS A 537 -37.77 27.24 5.52
N LEU A 538 -36.55 26.79 5.83
CA LEU A 538 -36.05 26.61 7.19
C LEU A 538 -35.26 27.82 7.70
N PHE A 539 -34.69 28.63 6.80
CA PHE A 539 -33.96 29.85 7.14
C PHE A 539 -34.01 30.86 5.97
N ALA A 540 -33.71 32.13 6.25
CA ALA A 540 -33.65 33.18 5.25
C ALA A 540 -32.25 33.81 5.20
N LEU A 541 -31.57 33.67 4.06
CA LEU A 541 -30.39 34.45 3.74
C LEU A 541 -30.79 35.72 2.98
N PRO A 542 -30.20 36.89 3.27
CA PRO A 542 -30.49 38.12 2.55
C PRO A 542 -30.08 38.01 1.07
N GLY A 543 -30.97 38.44 0.17
CA GLY A 543 -30.76 38.43 -1.29
C GLY A 543 -31.75 37.53 -2.03
N GLN A 544 -31.51 37.32 -3.33
CA GLN A 544 -32.36 36.47 -4.17
C GLN A 544 -32.19 34.99 -3.84
N LYS A 545 -33.32 34.30 -3.65
CA LYS A 545 -33.40 32.84 -3.44
C LYS A 545 -32.68 32.09 -4.56
N LYS A 546 -31.73 31.24 -4.19
CA LYS A 546 -30.95 30.46 -5.16
C LYS A 546 -31.78 29.37 -5.82
N SER A 547 -32.78 28.81 -5.12
CA SER A 547 -33.73 27.88 -5.73
C SER A 547 -34.43 28.52 -6.94
N THR A 548 -34.95 29.74 -6.79
CA THR A 548 -35.61 30.50 -7.85
C THR A 548 -34.69 30.77 -9.03
N LEU A 549 -33.43 31.14 -8.77
CA LEU A 549 -32.43 31.33 -9.84
C LEU A 549 -32.20 30.06 -10.66
N VAL A 550 -32.16 28.89 -10.01
CA VAL A 550 -31.99 27.60 -10.70
C VAL A 550 -33.24 27.25 -11.49
N PHE A 551 -34.44 27.37 -10.90
CA PHE A 551 -35.71 27.12 -11.60
C PHE A 551 -35.92 28.03 -12.81
N ASP A 552 -35.64 29.34 -12.66
CA ASP A 552 -35.75 30.31 -13.76
C ASP A 552 -34.77 29.98 -14.89
N ALA A 553 -33.55 29.56 -14.55
CA ALA A 553 -32.55 29.15 -15.55
C ALA A 553 -32.96 27.89 -16.32
N ILE A 554 -33.58 26.91 -15.65
CA ILE A 554 -34.14 25.72 -16.31
C ILE A 554 -35.27 26.13 -17.27
N LYS A 555 -36.27 26.88 -16.77
CA LYS A 555 -37.45 27.30 -17.54
C LYS A 555 -37.11 28.18 -18.73
N ASN A 556 -36.17 29.12 -18.58
CA ASN A 556 -35.75 30.03 -19.65
C ASN A 556 -35.05 29.31 -20.82
N GLN A 557 -34.51 28.11 -20.61
CA GLN A 557 -33.91 27.33 -21.68
C GLN A 557 -34.83 26.25 -22.24
N GLU A 558 -35.76 25.70 -21.45
CA GLU A 558 -36.86 24.88 -21.98
C GLU A 558 -37.71 25.68 -22.99
N ASN A 559 -37.93 26.97 -22.74
CA ASN A 559 -38.61 27.86 -23.68
C ASN A 559 -37.78 28.23 -24.93
N LYS A 560 -36.48 27.88 -24.97
CA LYS A 560 -35.57 28.13 -26.11
C LYS A 560 -35.32 26.90 -26.98
N GLN A 561 -35.66 25.70 -26.48
CA GLN A 561 -35.70 24.46 -27.26
C GLN A 561 -37.08 24.29 -27.90
#